data_AF-A0A843L554-F1
#
_entry.id   AF-A0A843L554-F1
#
_cell.length_a   1.000
_cell.length_b   1.000
_cell.length_c   1.000
_cell.angle_alpha   90.00
_cell.angle_beta   90.00
_cell.angle_gamma   90.00
#
_symmetry.space_group_name_H-M   'P 1'
#
loop_
_entity.id
_entity.type
_entity.pdbx_description
1 polymer ?
#
loop_
_entity_poly.entity_id
_entity_poly.type
_entity_poly.pdbx_seq_one_letter_code
_entity_poly.pdbx_strand_id
1 'polypeptide(L)'
;MPKQKQRDGGPIQTKEKAKLLSIAIDEKRCDKGGRCTYYCPAKAIKYEATPGVCTHCDVCMDVCPVGAIKNSFIDYGKCVSCYTCLRECINNAITIKDHRPFINKGESERKLYYCNQCGLCVNACPTDALKWEGGRIRFDSVKCINCNLCVKACPTKIKKGEREKMFTGHCILCGICTTVCKKDAIKLNYREWQGEHEGCIKCGICKEVCPTKCIQVDLNGFKIDLEKCVMCETCGAYCPVQCLPRKTRDHKDIKGGTLTYNNDLCIMCEQCVNNCPVNAISVKSKKLVFDMEKCIKCGACDNICPAYAINVQTEFDDKTINGRSK
;
A
#
# COMPACT_ATOMS: atom_id res chain seq x y z
N MET A 1 17.38 24.19 -9.52
CA MET A 1 15.94 24.04 -9.18
C MET A 1 15.35 22.96 -10.08
N PRO A 2 14.72 21.89 -9.55
CA PRO A 2 14.06 20.91 -10.42
C PRO A 2 12.88 21.59 -11.10
N LYS A 3 12.92 21.66 -12.43
CA LYS A 3 11.83 22.22 -13.26
C LYS A 3 10.54 21.49 -12.93
N GLN A 4 9.50 22.20 -12.50
CA GLN A 4 8.14 21.66 -12.40
C GLN A 4 7.70 21.28 -13.82
N LYS A 5 7.76 19.98 -14.14
CA LYS A 5 7.24 19.47 -15.41
C LYS A 5 5.72 19.57 -15.36
N GLN A 6 5.14 20.28 -16.34
CA GLN A 6 3.69 20.36 -16.53
C GLN A 6 3.10 18.95 -16.49
N ARG A 7 2.09 18.78 -15.63
CA ARG A 7 1.47 17.50 -15.33
C ARG A 7 0.39 17.20 -16.36
N ASP A 8 0.77 16.73 -17.55
CA ASP A 8 -0.20 16.14 -18.46
C ASP A 8 -0.65 14.77 -17.94
N GLY A 9 -1.55 14.79 -16.96
CA GLY A 9 -2.30 13.60 -16.54
C GLY A 9 -1.91 12.92 -15.22
N GLY A 10 -1.11 13.58 -14.37
CA GLY A 10 -0.85 13.11 -13.00
C GLY A 10 -2.05 13.31 -12.06
N PRO A 11 -1.94 12.98 -10.75
CA PRO A 11 -2.98 13.35 -9.80
C PRO A 11 -3.27 14.85 -9.93
N ILE A 12 -4.55 15.18 -9.99
CA ILE A 12 -5.11 16.53 -10.10
C ILE A 12 -5.39 16.98 -8.68
N GLN A 13 -4.77 18.07 -8.25
CA GLN A 13 -4.95 18.58 -6.92
C GLN A 13 -5.49 19.99 -6.95
N THR A 14 -6.46 20.23 -6.09
CA THR A 14 -6.95 21.56 -5.76
C THR A 14 -6.73 21.79 -4.26
N LYS A 15 -7.04 23.00 -3.80
CA LYS A 15 -7.07 23.32 -2.37
C LYS A 15 -8.11 22.51 -1.59
N GLU A 16 -9.16 22.02 -2.26
CA GLU A 16 -10.29 21.33 -1.63
C GLU A 16 -10.18 19.81 -1.66
N LYS A 17 -9.54 19.25 -2.69
CA LYS A 17 -9.43 17.80 -2.85
C LYS A 17 -8.22 17.37 -3.68
N ALA A 18 -7.68 16.21 -3.32
CA ALA A 18 -6.78 15.46 -4.18
C ALA A 18 -7.60 14.46 -5.01
N LYS A 19 -7.33 14.41 -6.32
CA LYS A 19 -8.05 13.57 -7.28
C LYS A 19 -7.09 12.80 -8.17
N LEU A 20 -7.43 11.55 -8.47
CA LEU A 20 -6.53 10.62 -9.15
C LEU A 20 -7.32 9.59 -9.93
N LEU A 21 -7.03 9.45 -11.23
CA LEU A 21 -7.56 8.35 -12.03
C LEU A 21 -6.76 7.07 -11.75
N SER A 22 -7.42 6.05 -11.21
CA SER A 22 -6.82 4.74 -11.01
C SER A 22 -7.87 3.65 -11.14
N ILE A 23 -7.44 2.39 -11.03
CA ILE A 23 -8.40 1.34 -10.70
C ILE A 23 -8.88 1.57 -9.25
N ALA A 24 -10.15 1.29 -9.00
CA ALA A 24 -10.74 1.23 -7.68
C ALA A 24 -11.41 -0.13 -7.51
N ILE A 25 -11.12 -0.79 -6.40
CA ILE A 25 -11.63 -2.12 -6.09
C ILE A 25 -12.62 -1.99 -4.93
N ASP A 26 -13.86 -2.44 -5.15
CA ASP A 26 -14.88 -2.57 -4.11
C ASP A 26 -14.58 -3.82 -3.29
N GLU A 27 -14.09 -3.62 -2.06
CA GLU A 27 -13.70 -4.71 -1.15
C GLU A 27 -14.88 -5.58 -0.71
N LYS A 28 -16.12 -5.06 -0.75
CA LYS A 28 -17.31 -5.83 -0.39
C LYS A 28 -17.73 -6.81 -1.49
N ARG A 29 -17.42 -6.49 -2.75
CA ARG A 29 -17.76 -7.33 -3.91
C ARG A 29 -16.60 -8.22 -4.36
N CYS A 30 -15.37 -7.78 -4.15
CA CYS A 30 -14.19 -8.50 -4.60
C CYS A 30 -14.00 -9.79 -3.79
N ASP A 31 -14.11 -10.94 -4.45
CA ASP A 31 -13.82 -12.26 -3.88
C ASP A 31 -12.31 -12.56 -3.74
N LYS A 32 -11.46 -11.60 -4.18
CA LYS A 32 -10.01 -11.71 -4.23
C LYS A 32 -9.54 -13.00 -4.91
N GLY A 33 -10.24 -13.47 -5.95
CA GLY A 33 -9.84 -14.69 -6.67
C GLY A 33 -8.52 -14.54 -7.44
N GLY A 34 -8.11 -13.32 -7.78
CA GLY A 34 -6.83 -13.04 -8.43
C GLY A 34 -6.87 -13.07 -9.96
N ARG A 35 -8.03 -13.34 -10.59
CA ARG A 35 -8.18 -13.37 -12.06
C ARG A 35 -7.60 -12.14 -12.77
N CYS A 36 -7.78 -10.95 -12.19
CA CYS A 36 -7.28 -9.69 -12.72
C CYS A 36 -5.74 -9.58 -12.75
N THR A 37 -5.00 -10.36 -11.94
CA THR A 37 -3.53 -10.41 -12.00
C THR A 37 -3.04 -11.12 -13.26
N TYR A 38 -3.67 -12.24 -13.63
CA TYR A 38 -3.32 -13.04 -14.80
C TYR A 38 -3.42 -12.22 -16.09
N TYR A 39 -4.55 -11.51 -16.24
CA TYR A 39 -4.85 -10.72 -17.43
C TYR A 39 -4.25 -9.31 -17.42
N CYS A 40 -3.51 -8.90 -16.37
CA CYS A 40 -2.93 -7.56 -16.32
C CYS A 40 -1.66 -7.51 -17.18
N PRO A 41 -1.66 -6.86 -18.37
CA PRO A 41 -0.50 -6.86 -19.25
C PRO A 41 0.69 -6.12 -18.62
N ALA A 42 0.41 -5.12 -17.78
CA ALA A 42 1.43 -4.33 -17.11
C ALA A 42 1.89 -4.92 -15.77
N LYS A 43 1.35 -6.09 -15.35
CA LYS A 43 1.50 -6.68 -13.99
C LYS A 43 1.36 -5.65 -12.87
N ALA A 44 0.39 -4.75 -13.02
CA ALA A 44 0.14 -3.63 -12.11
C ALA A 44 -0.71 -4.04 -10.89
N ILE A 45 -1.14 -5.28 -10.83
CA ILE A 45 -1.91 -5.89 -9.76
C ILE A 45 -1.07 -7.06 -9.26
N LYS A 46 -0.69 -7.04 -7.99
CA LYS A 46 0.00 -8.13 -7.31
C LYS A 46 -1.02 -8.91 -6.50
N TYR A 47 -0.90 -10.22 -6.55
CA TYR A 47 -1.78 -11.14 -5.86
C TYR A 47 -0.94 -12.05 -4.97
N GLU A 48 -1.37 -12.22 -3.73
CA GLU A 48 -0.77 -13.13 -2.77
C GLU A 48 -1.87 -14.04 -2.23
N ALA A 49 -1.63 -15.34 -2.25
CA ALA A 49 -2.54 -16.34 -1.74
C ALA A 49 -1.77 -17.49 -1.10
N THR A 50 -2.44 -18.27 -0.25
CA THR A 50 -1.89 -19.52 0.29
C THR A 50 -1.40 -20.41 -0.87
N PRO A 51 -0.09 -20.71 -0.98
CA PRO A 51 0.45 -21.41 -2.14
C PRO A 51 -0.18 -22.80 -2.32
N GLY A 52 -0.46 -23.16 -3.57
CA GLY A 52 -0.97 -24.50 -3.89
C GLY A 52 -2.45 -24.72 -3.62
N VAL A 53 -3.19 -23.70 -3.18
CA VAL A 53 -4.63 -23.77 -2.90
C VAL A 53 -5.43 -23.02 -3.97
N CYS A 54 -6.53 -23.60 -4.45
CA CYS A 54 -7.36 -22.99 -5.48
C CYS A 54 -8.00 -21.69 -4.97
N THR A 55 -7.86 -20.63 -5.75
CA THR A 55 -8.39 -19.30 -5.41
C THR A 55 -9.70 -18.98 -6.12
N HIS A 56 -10.24 -19.93 -6.91
CA HIS A 56 -11.42 -19.72 -7.74
C HIS A 56 -11.27 -18.55 -8.73
N CYS A 57 -10.07 -18.33 -9.28
CA CYS A 57 -9.82 -17.35 -10.33
C CYS A 57 -10.39 -17.73 -11.70
N ASP A 58 -10.69 -19.01 -11.89
CA ASP A 58 -11.17 -19.64 -13.12
C ASP A 58 -10.28 -19.42 -14.36
N VAL A 59 -8.98 -19.10 -14.18
CA VAL A 59 -8.03 -19.02 -15.31
C VAL A 59 -7.92 -20.40 -15.99
N CYS A 60 -7.92 -21.49 -15.22
CA CYS A 60 -7.91 -22.85 -15.76
C CYS A 60 -9.13 -23.18 -16.62
N MET A 61 -10.29 -22.56 -16.36
CA MET A 61 -11.48 -22.69 -17.19
C MET A 61 -11.28 -21.97 -18.53
N ASP A 62 -10.71 -20.77 -18.53
CA ASP A 62 -10.51 -19.98 -19.76
C ASP A 62 -9.52 -20.65 -20.73
N VAL A 63 -8.47 -21.26 -20.19
CA VAL A 63 -7.39 -21.87 -20.99
C VAL A 63 -7.64 -23.33 -21.33
N CYS A 64 -8.79 -23.90 -20.96
CA CYS A 64 -9.12 -25.29 -21.24
C CYS A 64 -9.61 -25.45 -22.68
N PRO A 65 -8.85 -26.09 -23.60
CA PRO A 65 -9.20 -26.13 -25.03
C PRO A 65 -10.45 -26.97 -25.33
N VAL A 66 -10.80 -27.88 -24.43
CA VAL A 66 -11.94 -28.82 -24.57
C VAL A 66 -13.09 -28.50 -23.61
N GLY A 67 -13.01 -27.37 -22.89
CA GLY A 67 -14.06 -26.96 -21.95
C GLY A 67 -14.32 -27.96 -20.80
N ALA A 68 -13.33 -28.76 -20.44
CA ALA A 68 -13.44 -29.77 -19.38
C ALA A 68 -13.45 -29.20 -17.96
N ILE A 69 -13.24 -27.89 -17.77
CA ILE A 69 -13.15 -27.27 -16.43
C ILE A 69 -14.28 -26.25 -16.24
N LYS A 70 -15.05 -26.39 -15.17
CA LYS A 70 -16.07 -25.42 -14.73
C LYS A 70 -16.10 -25.31 -13.22
N ASN A 71 -16.18 -24.09 -12.68
CA ASN A 71 -16.29 -23.81 -11.23
C ASN A 71 -15.25 -24.56 -10.37
N SER A 72 -14.01 -24.66 -10.84
CA SER A 72 -12.95 -25.46 -10.20
C SER A 72 -13.26 -26.97 -10.10
N PHE A 73 -14.01 -27.55 -11.04
CA PHE A 73 -14.22 -28.98 -11.21
C PHE A 73 -13.77 -29.42 -12.61
N ILE A 74 -13.20 -30.62 -12.72
CA ILE A 74 -12.70 -31.21 -13.97
C ILE A 74 -13.62 -32.35 -14.38
N ASP A 75 -14.18 -32.26 -15.58
CA ASP A 75 -14.86 -33.34 -16.29
C ASP A 75 -13.82 -34.26 -16.93
N TYR A 76 -13.59 -35.40 -16.30
CA TYR A 76 -12.62 -36.39 -16.74
C TYR A 76 -13.04 -37.18 -17.98
N GLY A 77 -14.30 -37.11 -18.39
CA GLY A 77 -14.77 -37.66 -19.66
C GLY A 77 -14.38 -36.78 -20.85
N LYS A 78 -14.21 -35.47 -20.63
CA LYS A 78 -13.75 -34.50 -21.66
C LYS A 78 -12.26 -34.18 -21.59
N CYS A 79 -11.64 -34.35 -20.43
CA CYS A 79 -10.25 -33.96 -20.22
C CYS A 79 -9.29 -34.77 -21.10
N VAL A 80 -8.53 -34.09 -21.95
CA VAL A 80 -7.49 -34.68 -22.81
C VAL A 80 -6.09 -34.62 -22.20
N SER A 81 -5.97 -34.30 -20.91
CA SER A 81 -4.69 -34.24 -20.17
C SER A 81 -3.57 -33.43 -20.85
N CYS A 82 -3.89 -32.30 -21.50
CA CYS A 82 -2.89 -31.41 -22.12
C CYS A 82 -2.07 -30.57 -21.11
N TYR A 83 -2.50 -30.60 -19.83
CA TYR A 83 -1.90 -29.89 -18.69
C TYR A 83 -1.75 -28.36 -18.81
N THR A 84 -2.44 -27.72 -19.76
CA THR A 84 -2.47 -26.24 -19.86
C THR A 84 -2.98 -25.60 -18.57
N CYS A 85 -4.04 -26.16 -17.97
CA CYS A 85 -4.56 -25.67 -16.69
C CYS A 85 -3.51 -25.65 -15.57
N LEU A 86 -2.61 -26.64 -15.55
CA LEU A 86 -1.51 -26.72 -14.59
C LEU A 86 -0.49 -25.61 -14.84
N ARG A 87 -0.05 -25.42 -16.09
CA ARG A 87 0.94 -24.39 -16.47
C ARG A 87 0.45 -22.96 -16.22
N GLU A 88 -0.84 -22.72 -16.44
CA GLU A 88 -1.45 -21.39 -16.35
C GLU A 88 -2.02 -21.09 -14.95
N CYS A 89 -1.93 -22.02 -14.00
CA CYS A 89 -2.49 -21.82 -12.66
C CYS A 89 -1.69 -20.76 -11.88
N ILE A 90 -2.26 -19.57 -11.70
CA ILE A 90 -1.60 -18.44 -11.02
C ILE A 90 -1.20 -18.67 -9.57
N ASN A 91 -1.69 -19.73 -8.94
CA ASN A 91 -1.39 -20.07 -7.55
C ASN A 91 -0.85 -21.50 -7.38
N ASN A 92 -0.44 -22.15 -8.47
CA ASN A 92 0.09 -23.53 -8.47
C ASN A 92 -0.84 -24.55 -7.78
N ALA A 93 -2.16 -24.33 -7.84
CA ALA A 93 -3.16 -25.14 -7.15
C ALA A 93 -3.57 -26.42 -7.89
N ILE A 94 -2.90 -26.74 -9.00
CA ILE A 94 -3.23 -27.92 -9.82
C ILE A 94 -2.02 -28.85 -9.81
N THR A 95 -2.24 -30.08 -9.36
CA THR A 95 -1.25 -31.16 -9.29
C THR A 95 -1.63 -32.30 -10.23
N ILE A 96 -0.75 -33.29 -10.40
CA ILE A 96 -1.05 -34.51 -11.17
C ILE A 96 -1.26 -35.67 -10.21
N LYS A 97 -2.37 -36.39 -10.35
CA LYS A 97 -2.69 -37.65 -9.66
C LYS A 97 -3.18 -38.64 -10.70
N ASP A 98 -2.59 -39.84 -10.74
CA ASP A 98 -2.94 -40.89 -11.71
C ASP A 98 -2.96 -40.39 -13.17
N HIS A 99 -1.91 -39.64 -13.55
CA HIS A 99 -1.75 -38.99 -14.85
C HIS A 99 -2.85 -37.97 -15.21
N ARG A 100 -3.70 -37.55 -14.27
CA ARG A 100 -4.77 -36.57 -14.48
C ARG A 100 -4.54 -35.31 -13.64
N PRO A 101 -4.92 -34.12 -14.15
CA PRO A 101 -4.87 -32.89 -13.37
C PRO A 101 -5.87 -32.95 -12.21
N PHE A 102 -5.47 -32.49 -11.04
CA PHE A 102 -6.27 -32.43 -9.82
C PHE A 102 -6.18 -31.02 -9.20
N ILE A 103 -7.32 -30.40 -8.92
CA ILE A 103 -7.39 -29.05 -8.33
C ILE A 103 -7.42 -29.17 -6.80
N ASN A 104 -6.38 -28.68 -6.14
CA ASN A 104 -6.28 -28.62 -4.69
C ASN A 104 -7.19 -27.52 -4.15
N LYS A 105 -8.22 -27.89 -3.39
CA LYS A 105 -9.16 -26.96 -2.74
C LYS A 105 -8.85 -26.85 -1.25
N GLY A 106 -9.18 -25.71 -0.67
CA GLY A 106 -8.98 -25.44 0.75
C GLY A 106 -9.18 -23.98 1.06
N GLU A 107 -9.02 -23.64 2.33
CA GLU A 107 -8.97 -22.26 2.77
C GLU A 107 -7.69 -21.60 2.27
N SER A 108 -7.83 -20.36 1.82
CA SER A 108 -6.71 -19.56 1.34
C SER A 108 -6.85 -18.16 1.88
N GLU A 109 -5.83 -17.71 2.60
CA GLU A 109 -5.65 -16.27 2.82
C GLU A 109 -5.35 -15.63 1.46
N ARG A 110 -5.94 -14.46 1.18
CA ARG A 110 -5.85 -13.79 -0.13
C ARG A 110 -5.68 -12.30 0.07
N LYS A 111 -4.62 -11.74 -0.53
CA LYS A 111 -4.32 -10.32 -0.54
C LYS A 111 -4.11 -9.84 -1.98
N LEU A 112 -4.58 -8.64 -2.24
CA LEU A 112 -4.50 -8.01 -3.55
C LEU A 112 -3.95 -6.60 -3.38
N TYR A 113 -2.88 -6.30 -4.10
CA TYR A 113 -2.25 -4.99 -4.14
C TYR A 113 -2.29 -4.48 -5.57
N TYR A 114 -2.40 -3.18 -5.77
CA TYR A 114 -2.42 -2.62 -7.12
C TYR A 114 -1.76 -1.26 -7.21
N CYS A 115 -1.27 -0.92 -8.41
CA CYS A 115 -0.69 0.37 -8.68
C CYS A 115 -1.79 1.42 -8.54
N ASN A 116 -1.62 2.28 -7.57
CA ASN A 116 -2.60 3.29 -7.23
C ASN A 116 -2.41 4.58 -8.04
N GLN A 117 -1.52 4.59 -9.05
CA GLN A 117 -1.24 5.75 -9.92
C GLN A 117 -0.69 7.00 -9.20
N CYS A 118 -0.11 6.89 -8.00
CA CYS A 118 0.43 8.07 -7.29
C CYS A 118 1.60 8.79 -7.97
N GLY A 119 2.23 8.21 -9.00
CA GLY A 119 3.29 8.89 -9.76
C GLY A 119 4.62 9.07 -9.03
N LEU A 120 4.81 8.54 -7.83
CA LEU A 120 6.12 8.63 -7.14
C LEU A 120 7.26 8.00 -7.96
N CYS A 121 6.96 6.98 -8.76
CA CYS A 121 7.92 6.38 -9.69
C CYS A 121 8.31 7.32 -10.85
N VAL A 122 7.41 8.21 -11.28
CA VAL A 122 7.69 9.27 -12.27
C VAL A 122 8.59 10.32 -11.62
N ASN A 123 8.23 10.79 -10.41
CA ASN A 123 9.02 11.79 -9.68
C ASN A 123 10.44 11.31 -9.36
N ALA A 124 10.62 10.02 -9.10
CA ALA A 124 11.92 9.42 -8.79
C ALA A 124 12.77 9.11 -10.03
N CYS A 125 12.23 9.21 -11.25
CA CYS A 125 12.94 8.86 -12.47
C CYS A 125 13.85 10.01 -12.95
N PRO A 126 15.19 9.84 -12.98
CA PRO A 126 16.11 10.94 -13.32
C PRO A 126 16.22 11.20 -14.83
N THR A 127 15.79 10.26 -15.67
CA THR A 127 16.00 10.30 -17.13
C THR A 127 14.72 10.48 -17.95
N ASP A 128 13.57 10.70 -17.29
CA ASP A 128 12.24 10.72 -17.92
C ASP A 128 11.85 9.42 -18.63
N ALA A 129 12.52 8.32 -18.31
CA ALA A 129 12.09 7.00 -18.74
C ALA A 129 10.70 6.65 -18.20
N LEU A 130 10.27 7.24 -17.08
CA LEU A 130 8.89 7.22 -16.63
C LEU A 130 8.35 8.65 -16.65
N LYS A 131 7.25 8.87 -17.37
CA LYS A 131 6.62 10.19 -17.50
C LYS A 131 5.09 10.09 -17.52
N TRP A 132 4.43 11.20 -17.23
CA TRP A 132 3.01 11.36 -17.48
C TRP A 132 2.79 11.73 -18.94
N GLU A 133 1.85 11.05 -19.60
CA GLU A 133 1.48 11.32 -20.99
C GLU A 133 0.04 10.84 -21.22
N GLY A 134 -0.86 11.78 -21.52
CA GLY A 134 -2.28 11.49 -21.79
C GLY A 134 -3.01 10.84 -20.60
N GLY A 135 -2.80 11.33 -19.37
CA GLY A 135 -3.49 10.78 -18.18
C GLY A 135 -2.87 9.51 -17.61
N ARG A 136 -1.77 9.02 -18.18
CA ARG A 136 -1.19 7.69 -17.89
C ARG A 136 0.30 7.79 -17.67
N ILE A 137 0.81 6.86 -16.87
CA ILE A 137 2.26 6.67 -16.73
C ILE A 137 2.73 5.90 -17.97
N ARG A 138 3.66 6.49 -18.72
CA ARG A 138 4.35 5.88 -19.86
C ARG A 138 5.79 5.56 -19.50
N PHE A 139 6.30 4.52 -20.14
CA PHE A 139 7.64 4.02 -19.93
C PHE A 139 8.42 3.99 -21.26
N ASP A 140 9.62 4.57 -21.27
CA ASP A 140 10.56 4.61 -22.40
C ASP A 140 11.81 3.81 -22.04
N SER A 141 12.00 2.67 -22.71
CA SER A 141 13.13 1.76 -22.46
C SER A 141 14.47 2.35 -22.87
N VAL A 142 14.51 3.23 -23.87
CA VAL A 142 15.75 3.81 -24.40
C VAL A 142 16.35 4.79 -23.40
N LYS A 143 15.49 5.48 -22.62
CA LYS A 143 15.93 6.43 -21.59
C LYS A 143 16.25 5.78 -20.24
N CYS A 144 15.90 4.51 -20.05
CA CYS A 144 16.03 3.87 -18.73
C CYS A 144 17.47 3.44 -18.47
N ILE A 145 18.04 3.91 -17.35
CA ILE A 145 19.42 3.60 -16.94
C ILE A 145 19.48 2.53 -15.83
N ASN A 146 18.41 1.76 -15.60
CA ASN A 146 18.37 0.68 -14.59
C ASN A 146 18.72 1.04 -13.14
N CYS A 147 18.59 2.31 -12.75
CA CYS A 147 18.91 2.76 -11.39
C CYS A 147 18.00 2.23 -10.26
N ASN A 148 16.89 1.54 -10.58
CA ASN A 148 15.90 1.01 -9.63
C ASN A 148 15.25 2.03 -8.68
N LEU A 149 15.41 3.34 -8.90
CA LEU A 149 14.80 4.39 -8.07
C LEU A 149 13.27 4.31 -8.07
N CYS A 150 12.66 3.96 -9.21
CA CYS A 150 11.21 3.78 -9.32
C CYS A 150 10.66 2.58 -8.53
N VAL A 151 11.49 1.55 -8.32
CA VAL A 151 11.17 0.39 -7.48
C VAL A 151 11.18 0.81 -6.02
N LYS A 152 12.25 1.49 -5.58
CA LYS A 152 12.39 2.01 -4.22
C LYS A 152 11.30 3.02 -3.86
N ALA A 153 10.92 3.87 -4.80
CA ALA A 153 9.88 4.88 -4.61
C ALA A 153 8.46 4.31 -4.65
N CYS A 154 8.25 3.05 -5.08
CA CYS A 154 6.92 2.46 -5.26
C CYS A 154 6.34 2.02 -3.91
N PRO A 155 5.34 2.74 -3.37
CA PRO A 155 4.93 2.51 -2.01
C PRO A 155 3.97 1.31 -1.87
N THR A 156 3.41 0.81 -2.99
CA THR A 156 2.64 -0.44 -3.05
C THR A 156 3.50 -1.68 -3.29
N LYS A 157 4.82 -1.51 -3.50
CA LYS A 157 5.79 -2.60 -3.74
C LYS A 157 5.46 -3.51 -4.93
N ILE A 158 4.76 -2.99 -5.95
CA ILE A 158 4.39 -3.75 -7.16
C ILE A 158 5.44 -3.64 -8.26
N LYS A 159 6.19 -2.53 -8.29
CA LYS A 159 7.38 -2.42 -9.13
C LYS A 159 8.40 -3.48 -8.72
N LYS A 160 8.96 -4.20 -9.69
CA LYS A 160 10.04 -5.19 -9.52
C LYS A 160 11.25 -4.79 -10.37
N GLY A 161 12.46 -5.02 -9.86
CA GLY A 161 13.74 -4.73 -10.53
C GLY A 161 14.40 -5.98 -11.16
N GLU A 162 15.41 -5.73 -12.00
CA GLU A 162 16.40 -6.57 -12.74
C GLU A 162 16.19 -8.06 -13.06
N ARG A 163 15.47 -8.88 -12.29
CA ARG A 163 15.35 -10.34 -12.55
C ARG A 163 14.05 -10.78 -13.24
N GLU A 164 13.01 -9.95 -13.25
CA GLU A 164 11.63 -10.41 -13.56
C GLU A 164 10.96 -9.79 -14.81
N LYS A 165 11.78 -9.29 -15.75
CA LYS A 165 11.38 -8.46 -16.90
C LYS A 165 11.21 -7.01 -16.47
N MET A 166 12.22 -6.22 -16.84
CA MET A 166 12.26 -4.76 -16.79
C MET A 166 10.87 -4.23 -17.23
N PHE A 167 10.33 -3.21 -16.54
CA PHE A 167 9.18 -2.39 -16.97
C PHE A 167 7.75 -2.77 -16.54
N THR A 168 7.52 -3.77 -15.70
CA THR A 168 6.16 -4.05 -15.19
C THR A 168 5.84 -3.28 -13.89
N GLY A 169 4.65 -3.48 -13.32
CA GLY A 169 4.27 -2.98 -12.00
C GLY A 169 3.80 -1.53 -11.95
N HIS A 170 3.25 -1.00 -13.03
CA HIS A 170 2.51 0.27 -13.04
C HIS A 170 1.27 0.14 -13.92
N CYS A 171 0.16 0.74 -13.50
CA CYS A 171 -1.07 0.66 -14.28
C CYS A 171 -0.96 1.56 -15.52
N ILE A 172 -1.44 1.07 -16.67
CA ILE A 172 -1.49 1.81 -17.93
C ILE A 172 -2.93 2.20 -18.31
N LEU A 173 -3.88 2.01 -17.40
CA LEU A 173 -5.31 2.31 -17.55
C LEU A 173 -5.95 1.66 -18.80
N CYS A 174 -5.60 0.41 -19.11
CA CYS A 174 -6.16 -0.30 -20.27
C CYS A 174 -7.59 -0.84 -20.06
N GLY A 175 -8.06 -0.94 -18.81
CA GLY A 175 -9.41 -1.43 -18.49
C GLY A 175 -9.58 -2.96 -18.50
N ILE A 176 -8.59 -3.75 -18.93
CA ILE A 176 -8.74 -5.22 -18.99
C ILE A 176 -9.21 -5.82 -17.65
N CYS A 177 -8.69 -5.33 -16.52
CA CYS A 177 -9.09 -5.82 -15.19
C CYS A 177 -10.57 -5.58 -14.88
N THR A 178 -11.20 -4.53 -15.44
CA THR A 178 -12.63 -4.27 -15.25
C THR A 178 -13.44 -5.28 -16.05
N THR A 179 -13.03 -5.57 -17.29
CA THR A 179 -13.72 -6.52 -18.18
C THR A 179 -13.62 -7.97 -17.69
N VAL A 180 -12.49 -8.40 -17.16
CA VAL A 180 -12.30 -9.79 -16.72
C VAL A 180 -12.82 -10.06 -15.30
N CYS A 181 -13.26 -9.04 -14.56
CA CYS A 181 -13.73 -9.19 -13.19
C CYS A 181 -15.14 -9.78 -13.17
N LYS A 182 -15.27 -11.04 -12.74
CA LYS A 182 -16.58 -11.73 -12.66
C LYS A 182 -17.52 -11.19 -11.56
N LYS A 183 -17.06 -10.26 -10.73
CA LYS A 183 -17.81 -9.68 -9.60
C LYS A 183 -18.15 -8.20 -9.81
N ASP A 184 -17.79 -7.63 -10.97
CA ASP A 184 -17.91 -6.20 -11.25
C ASP A 184 -17.33 -5.30 -10.14
N ALA A 185 -16.31 -5.81 -9.47
CA ALA A 185 -15.71 -5.19 -8.29
C ALA A 185 -14.63 -4.16 -8.65
N ILE A 186 -14.15 -4.15 -9.90
CA ILE A 186 -13.06 -3.27 -10.34
C ILE A 186 -13.61 -2.24 -11.32
N LYS A 187 -13.39 -0.95 -11.04
CA LYS A 187 -13.75 0.16 -11.92
C LYS A 187 -12.53 1.04 -12.22
N LEU A 188 -12.52 1.66 -13.38
CA LEU A 188 -11.64 2.78 -13.68
C LEU A 188 -12.42 4.07 -13.40
N ASN A 189 -12.04 4.79 -12.37
CA ASN A 189 -12.66 6.06 -12.02
C ASN A 189 -11.68 6.97 -11.30
N TYR A 190 -12.09 8.23 -11.16
CA TYR A 190 -11.38 9.13 -10.28
C TYR A 190 -11.68 8.78 -8.82
N ARG A 191 -10.62 8.57 -8.05
CA ARG A 191 -10.67 8.57 -6.60
C ARG A 191 -10.43 9.99 -6.12
N GLU A 192 -11.18 10.40 -5.10
CA GLU A 192 -11.11 11.72 -4.50
C GLU A 192 -10.90 11.56 -2.99
N TRP A 193 -10.19 12.51 -2.39
CA TRP A 193 -10.02 12.62 -0.94
C TRP A 193 -9.92 14.09 -0.56
N GLN A 194 -10.68 14.51 0.45
CA GLN A 194 -10.78 15.89 0.92
C GLN A 194 -9.92 16.14 2.15
N GLY A 195 -9.10 15.16 2.55
CA GLY A 195 -8.24 15.27 3.73
C GLY A 195 -8.95 14.95 5.03
N GLU A 196 -10.15 14.35 4.97
CA GLU A 196 -10.92 13.95 6.13
C GLU A 196 -10.18 12.88 6.97
N HIS A 197 -10.25 13.03 8.31
CA HIS A 197 -9.69 12.11 9.30
C HIS A 197 -10.40 12.25 10.66
N GLU A 198 -10.47 11.17 11.41
CA GLU A 198 -11.06 11.12 12.76
C GLU A 198 -10.24 10.21 13.67
N GLY A 199 -10.06 10.57 14.95
CA GLY A 199 -9.27 9.77 15.89
C GLY A 199 -7.75 10.00 15.81
N CYS A 200 -7.30 11.14 15.27
CA CYS A 200 -5.88 11.48 15.21
C CYS A 200 -5.29 11.69 16.63
N ILE A 201 -4.22 10.96 16.94
CA ILE A 201 -3.47 11.06 18.21
C ILE A 201 -2.25 12.00 18.13
N LYS A 202 -2.11 12.75 17.02
CA LYS A 202 -1.06 13.76 16.82
C LYS A 202 0.36 13.20 17.00
N CYS A 203 0.61 11.97 16.55
CA CYS A 203 1.90 11.30 16.72
C CYS A 203 3.04 11.80 15.81
N GLY A 204 2.73 12.53 14.74
CA GLY A 204 3.76 13.01 13.81
C GLY A 204 4.24 11.99 12.76
N ILE A 205 3.97 10.69 12.93
CA ILE A 205 4.44 9.63 12.00
C ILE A 205 4.06 9.91 10.54
N CYS A 206 2.82 10.36 10.29
CA CYS A 206 2.35 10.67 8.93
C CYS A 206 3.18 11.76 8.24
N LYS A 207 3.63 12.78 8.98
CA LYS A 207 4.52 13.84 8.49
C LYS A 207 5.88 13.27 8.10
N GLU A 208 6.47 12.44 8.96
CA GLU A 208 7.81 11.86 8.73
C GLU A 208 7.85 10.87 7.57
N VAL A 209 6.76 10.12 7.33
CA VAL A 209 6.71 9.16 6.20
C VAL A 209 6.21 9.77 4.89
N CYS A 210 5.76 11.03 4.87
CA CYS A 210 5.15 11.62 3.69
C CYS A 210 6.20 11.94 2.60
N PRO A 211 6.18 11.26 1.44
CA PRO A 211 7.21 11.44 0.41
C PRO A 211 7.15 12.82 -0.27
N THR A 212 5.99 13.49 -0.24
CA THR A 212 5.82 14.83 -0.80
C THR A 212 5.89 15.94 0.23
N LYS A 213 6.13 15.60 1.51
CA LYS A 213 6.21 16.54 2.63
C LYS A 213 4.99 17.49 2.73
N CYS A 214 3.80 16.97 2.38
CA CYS A 214 2.57 17.74 2.33
C CYS A 214 1.77 17.73 3.65
N ILE A 215 2.28 17.08 4.70
CA ILE A 215 1.57 16.91 5.97
C ILE A 215 2.26 17.74 7.05
N GLN A 216 1.47 18.53 7.78
CA GLN A 216 1.88 19.24 8.99
C GLN A 216 1.08 18.70 10.17
N VAL A 217 1.69 18.60 11.35
CA VAL A 217 1.00 18.15 12.58
C VAL A 217 1.16 19.25 13.62
N ASP A 218 0.04 19.69 14.20
CA ASP A 218 -0.05 20.70 15.25
C ASP A 218 -0.88 20.19 16.43
N LEU A 219 -1.16 21.06 17.41
CA LEU A 219 -1.95 20.70 18.60
C LEU A 219 -3.40 20.32 18.27
N ASN A 220 -3.94 20.77 17.12
CA ASN A 220 -5.31 20.50 16.72
C ASN A 220 -5.43 19.20 15.92
N GLY A 221 -4.35 18.73 15.30
CA GLY A 221 -4.36 17.49 14.53
C GLY A 221 -3.27 17.51 13.47
N PHE A 222 -3.59 17.03 12.28
CA PHE A 222 -2.76 17.27 11.11
C PHE A 222 -3.52 18.05 10.03
N LYS A 223 -2.77 18.81 9.26
CA LYS A 223 -3.21 19.52 8.05
C LYS A 223 -2.48 18.96 6.86
N ILE A 224 -3.17 18.86 5.73
CA ILE A 224 -2.61 18.36 4.47
C ILE A 224 -2.70 19.43 3.41
N ASP A 225 -1.56 19.74 2.82
CA ASP A 225 -1.50 20.46 1.55
C ASP A 225 -1.96 19.50 0.44
N LEU A 226 -3.25 19.61 0.09
CA LEU A 226 -3.86 18.75 -0.92
C LEU A 226 -3.26 18.98 -2.30
N GLU A 227 -2.72 20.17 -2.60
CA GLU A 227 -2.03 20.50 -3.86
C GLU A 227 -0.75 19.68 -4.06
N LYS A 228 -0.08 19.31 -2.97
CA LYS A 228 1.10 18.43 -2.96
C LYS A 228 0.78 16.96 -2.72
N CYS A 229 -0.44 16.61 -2.32
CA CYS A 229 -0.82 15.24 -2.03
C CYS A 229 -0.93 14.43 -3.33
N VAL A 230 -0.24 13.29 -3.40
CA VAL A 230 -0.30 12.36 -4.54
C VAL A 230 -1.14 11.12 -4.25
N MET A 231 -1.89 11.12 -3.16
CA MET A 231 -2.71 10.00 -2.68
C MET A 231 -1.92 8.68 -2.65
N CYS A 232 -0.67 8.76 -2.19
CA CYS A 232 0.19 7.60 -2.15
C CYS A 232 -0.16 6.65 -1.02
N GLU A 233 -1.08 6.92 -0.10
CA GLU A 233 -1.50 6.03 1.02
C GLU A 233 -0.36 5.63 1.99
N THR A 234 0.82 6.26 1.93
CA THR A 234 1.92 5.94 2.85
C THR A 234 1.59 6.35 4.27
N CYS A 235 1.00 7.53 4.47
CA CYS A 235 0.56 7.98 5.78
C CYS A 235 -0.50 7.05 6.41
N GLY A 236 -1.44 6.52 5.62
CA GLY A 236 -2.44 5.54 6.07
C GLY A 236 -1.82 4.19 6.44
N ALA A 237 -0.77 3.76 5.74
CA ALA A 237 -0.06 2.53 6.08
C ALA A 237 0.68 2.59 7.41
N TYR A 238 1.28 3.73 7.77
CA TYR A 238 2.03 3.89 9.02
C TYR A 238 1.22 4.52 10.16
N CYS A 239 -0.07 4.82 9.96
CA CYS A 239 -0.90 5.43 11.01
C CYS A 239 -1.20 4.40 12.12
N PRO A 240 -0.74 4.60 13.37
CA PRO A 240 -0.93 3.60 14.43
C PRO A 240 -2.39 3.37 14.81
N VAL A 241 -3.21 4.41 14.65
CA VAL A 241 -4.65 4.41 14.97
C VAL A 241 -5.52 4.32 13.72
N GLN A 242 -4.92 4.09 12.54
CA GLN A 242 -5.61 3.85 11.27
C GLN A 242 -6.67 4.90 10.88
N CYS A 243 -6.49 6.17 11.29
CA CYS A 243 -7.41 7.27 10.97
C CYS A 243 -7.32 7.81 9.53
N LEU A 244 -6.42 7.24 8.72
CA LEU A 244 -6.08 7.70 7.37
C LEU A 244 -6.37 6.60 6.35
N PRO A 245 -6.93 6.93 5.17
CA PRO A 245 -7.37 5.91 4.21
C PRO A 245 -6.20 5.14 3.59
N ARG A 246 -6.41 3.82 3.42
CA ARG A 246 -5.50 2.89 2.76
C ARG A 246 -6.28 1.73 2.13
N LYS A 247 -5.99 1.41 0.86
CA LYS A 247 -6.58 0.25 0.15
C LYS A 247 -5.58 -0.56 -0.67
N THR A 248 -4.39 -0.02 -0.93
CA THR A 248 -3.47 -0.58 -1.96
C THR A 248 -2.23 -1.28 -1.41
N ARG A 249 -2.11 -1.41 -0.09
CA ARG A 249 -0.98 -2.00 0.64
C ARG A 249 -1.40 -2.35 2.04
N ASP A 250 -0.62 -3.11 2.79
CA ASP A 250 -0.91 -3.42 4.19
C ASP A 250 -0.66 -2.24 5.13
N HIS A 251 -1.31 -2.31 6.29
CA HIS A 251 -0.92 -1.52 7.45
C HIS A 251 0.43 -2.01 7.99
N LYS A 252 1.18 -1.08 8.59
CA LYS A 252 2.49 -1.32 9.18
C LYS A 252 2.36 -1.18 10.69
N ASP A 253 2.42 -2.31 11.36
CA ASP A 253 2.41 -2.35 12.82
C ASP A 253 3.74 -1.86 13.39
N ILE A 254 3.64 -1.19 14.53
CA ILE A 254 4.80 -0.88 15.37
C ILE A 254 5.25 -2.19 16.02
N LYS A 255 6.51 -2.57 15.84
CA LYS A 255 7.11 -3.77 16.44
C LYS A 255 7.94 -3.49 17.68
N GLY A 256 8.34 -2.24 17.88
CA GLY A 256 9.21 -1.87 18.98
C GLY A 256 9.61 -0.40 18.96
N GLY A 257 10.78 -0.14 19.53
CA GLY A 257 11.36 1.19 19.64
C GLY A 257 11.65 1.63 21.08
N THR A 258 12.27 2.78 21.22
CA THR A 258 12.80 3.30 22.49
C THR A 258 12.00 4.52 22.97
N LEU A 259 12.02 4.76 24.28
CA LEU A 259 11.50 5.99 24.88
C LEU A 259 12.54 6.47 25.88
N THR A 260 13.00 7.70 25.74
CA THR A 260 13.90 8.35 26.69
C THR A 260 13.25 9.61 27.24
N TYR A 261 13.43 9.85 28.54
CA TYR A 261 12.86 10.99 29.24
C TYR A 261 13.96 11.75 30.01
N ASN A 262 14.04 13.06 29.81
CA ASN A 262 14.92 13.95 30.55
C ASN A 262 14.09 14.76 31.55
N ASN A 263 14.28 14.46 32.83
CA ASN A 263 13.55 15.11 33.91
C ASN A 263 13.90 16.60 34.06
N ASP A 264 15.12 17.01 33.74
CA ASP A 264 15.59 18.39 33.91
C ASP A 264 14.99 19.35 32.86
N LEU A 265 14.59 18.80 31.71
CA LEU A 265 13.85 19.56 30.70
C LEU A 265 12.34 19.58 30.97
N CYS A 266 11.82 18.69 31.82
CA CYS A 266 10.40 18.55 32.02
C CYS A 266 9.81 19.71 32.81
N ILE A 267 8.91 20.47 32.19
CA ILE A 267 8.19 21.58 32.83
C ILE A 267 6.88 21.16 33.52
N MET A 268 6.61 19.85 33.64
CA MET A 268 5.42 19.30 34.31
C MET A 268 4.07 19.86 33.81
N CYS A 269 3.95 20.14 32.50
CA CYS A 269 2.71 20.64 31.89
C CYS A 269 1.66 19.55 31.58
N GLU A 270 1.99 18.28 31.82
CA GLU A 270 1.11 17.11 31.68
C GLU A 270 0.49 16.84 30.29
N GLN A 271 0.89 17.59 29.25
CA GLN A 271 0.41 17.38 27.88
C GLN A 271 0.65 15.94 27.38
N CYS A 272 1.78 15.34 27.74
CA CYS A 272 2.09 13.95 27.39
C CYS A 272 1.17 12.94 28.08
N VAL A 273 0.75 13.21 29.32
CA VAL A 273 -0.19 12.38 30.08
C VAL A 273 -1.55 12.42 29.39
N ASN A 274 -2.06 13.63 29.15
CA ASN A 274 -3.38 13.86 28.56
C ASN A 274 -3.50 13.38 27.11
N ASN A 275 -2.41 13.41 26.34
CA ASN A 275 -2.40 13.00 24.93
C ASN A 275 -2.03 11.52 24.73
N CYS A 276 -1.74 10.77 25.80
CA CYS A 276 -1.36 9.36 25.66
C CYS A 276 -2.58 8.49 25.33
N PRO A 277 -2.68 7.88 24.12
CA PRO A 277 -3.87 7.15 23.71
C PRO A 277 -4.10 5.83 24.48
N VAL A 278 -3.10 5.40 25.24
CA VAL A 278 -3.06 4.12 25.96
C VAL A 278 -2.84 4.31 27.47
N ASN A 279 -2.93 5.56 27.96
CA ASN A 279 -2.77 5.92 29.37
C ASN A 279 -1.49 5.33 30.01
N ALA A 280 -0.39 5.32 29.26
CA ALA A 280 0.89 4.77 29.67
C ALA A 280 1.76 5.76 30.48
N ILE A 281 1.27 6.97 30.74
CA ILE A 281 2.03 8.02 31.45
C ILE A 281 1.16 8.52 32.60
N SER A 282 1.75 8.65 33.79
CA SER A 282 1.08 9.15 34.99
C SER A 282 2.03 10.04 35.80
N VAL A 283 1.48 10.82 36.74
CA VAL A 283 2.27 11.66 37.65
C VAL A 283 2.32 11.00 39.03
N LYS A 284 3.53 10.79 39.57
CA LYS A 284 3.75 10.38 40.97
C LYS A 284 4.86 11.22 41.58
N SER A 285 4.62 11.79 42.77
CA SER A 285 5.61 12.57 43.51
C SER A 285 6.32 13.65 42.66
N LYS A 286 5.54 14.40 41.86
CA LYS A 286 6.02 15.43 40.92
C LYS A 286 7.00 14.92 39.85
N LYS A 287 6.93 13.63 39.49
CA LYS A 287 7.68 13.04 38.37
C LYS A 287 6.74 12.29 37.44
N LEU A 288 7.09 12.24 36.15
CA LEU A 288 6.42 11.38 35.19
C LEU A 288 6.85 9.92 35.41
N VAL A 289 5.87 9.02 35.42
CA VAL A 289 6.05 7.57 35.49
C VAL A 289 5.46 6.96 34.22
N PHE A 290 6.26 6.13 33.57
CA PHE A 290 5.93 5.49 32.30
C PHE A 290 5.68 4.00 32.51
N ASP A 291 4.51 3.54 32.10
CA ASP A 291 4.13 2.13 32.01
C ASP A 291 4.55 1.61 30.64
N MET A 292 5.70 0.93 30.59
CA MET A 292 6.27 0.45 29.34
C MET A 292 5.55 -0.77 28.77
N GLU A 293 4.73 -1.46 29.56
CA GLU A 293 3.89 -2.57 29.07
C GLU A 293 2.70 -2.03 28.26
N LYS A 294 2.14 -0.88 28.68
CA LYS A 294 1.07 -0.20 27.91
C LYS A 294 1.59 0.61 26.72
N CYS A 295 2.86 1.01 26.75
CA CYS A 295 3.41 1.95 25.77
C CYS A 295 3.53 1.31 24.37
N ILE A 296 2.72 1.80 23.41
CA ILE A 296 2.75 1.35 22.01
C ILE A 296 3.80 2.06 21.14
N LYS A 297 4.69 2.86 21.73
CA LYS A 297 5.75 3.62 21.02
C LYS A 297 5.25 4.46 19.84
N CYS A 298 4.04 5.01 19.93
CA CYS A 298 3.45 5.78 18.84
C CYS A 298 4.06 7.19 18.66
N GLY A 299 4.80 7.72 19.64
CA GLY A 299 5.43 9.05 19.55
C GLY A 299 4.51 10.25 19.84
N ALA A 300 3.25 10.03 20.25
CA ALA A 300 2.32 11.11 20.59
C ALA A 300 2.82 11.99 21.76
N CYS A 301 3.49 11.41 22.75
CA CYS A 301 4.04 12.15 23.89
C CYS A 301 5.30 12.96 23.54
N ASP A 302 6.14 12.46 22.63
CA ASP A 302 7.28 13.20 22.07
C ASP A 302 6.76 14.41 21.28
N ASN A 303 5.84 14.18 20.34
CA ASN A 303 5.33 15.23 19.47
C ASN A 303 4.56 16.32 20.25
N ILE A 304 3.91 16.01 21.36
CA ILE A 304 3.20 17.04 22.14
C ILE A 304 4.12 17.79 23.12
N CYS A 305 5.33 17.30 23.40
CA CYS A 305 6.19 17.86 24.45
C CYS A 305 6.81 19.20 23.99
N PRO A 306 6.44 20.35 24.59
CA PRO A 306 7.02 21.64 24.19
C PRO A 306 8.48 21.80 24.65
N ALA A 307 8.88 21.06 25.69
CA ALA A 307 10.21 21.15 26.29
C ALA A 307 11.22 20.14 25.71
N TYR A 308 10.80 19.31 24.73
CA TYR A 308 11.63 18.25 24.16
C TYR A 308 12.23 17.31 25.22
N ALA A 309 11.47 17.10 26.30
CA ALA A 309 11.87 16.26 27.44
C ALA A 309 11.66 14.77 27.17
N ILE A 310 10.86 14.41 26.16
CA ILE A 310 10.56 13.04 25.76
C ILE A 310 11.01 12.84 24.31
N ASN A 311 11.75 11.77 24.05
CA ASN A 311 12.07 11.32 22.70
C ASN A 311 11.59 9.87 22.53
N VAL A 312 10.89 9.60 21.44
CA VAL A 312 10.39 8.27 21.09
C VAL A 312 10.92 7.87 19.72
N GLN A 313 11.63 6.75 19.66
CA GLN A 313 11.94 6.07 18.41
C GLN A 313 10.87 5.01 18.18
N THR A 314 10.24 5.03 17.00
CA THR A 314 9.22 4.05 16.60
C THR A 314 9.80 3.10 15.56
N GLU A 315 9.71 1.80 15.81
CA GLU A 315 10.23 0.77 14.90
C GLU A 315 9.09 0.02 14.19
N PHE A 316 9.15 -0.01 12.87
CA PHE A 316 8.31 -0.81 11.99
C PHE A 316 9.16 -1.89 11.30
N ASP A 317 8.53 -2.91 10.72
CA ASP A 317 9.23 -4.01 10.02
C ASP A 317 10.24 -3.54 8.96
N ASP A 318 9.97 -2.41 8.30
CA ASP A 318 10.78 -1.93 7.18
C ASP A 318 11.42 -0.56 7.39
N LYS A 319 11.22 0.08 8.55
CA LYS A 319 11.89 1.34 8.87
C LYS A 319 11.79 1.72 10.35
N THR A 320 12.74 2.56 10.76
CA THR A 320 12.70 3.29 12.04
C THR A 320 12.34 4.74 11.78
N ILE A 321 11.44 5.29 12.61
CA ILE A 321 11.12 6.71 12.66
C ILE A 321 11.69 7.24 13.95
N ASN A 322 12.67 8.13 13.83
CA ASN A 322 13.22 8.82 14.98
C ASN A 322 12.27 9.92 15.43
N GLY A 323 12.16 10.11 16.74
CA GLY A 323 11.49 11.24 17.35
C GLY A 323 12.11 12.57 16.92
N ARG A 324 11.53 13.69 17.36
CA ARG A 324 12.10 15.00 17.06
C ARG A 324 13.53 15.06 17.60
N SER A 325 14.51 15.11 16.71
CA SER A 325 15.86 15.51 17.08
C SER A 325 15.79 17.01 17.36
N LYS A 326 16.43 17.45 18.46
CA LYS A 326 16.60 18.87 18.77
C LYS A 326 17.21 19.63 17.59
#